data_AF-A0A2D8P4M1-F1
#
_entry.id   AF-A0A2D8P4M1-F1
#
_cell.length_a   1.000
_cell.length_b   1.000
_cell.length_c   1.000
_cell.angle_alpha   90.00
_cell.angle_beta   90.00
_cell.angle_gamma   90.00
#
_symmetry.space_group_name_H-M   'P 1'
#
loop_
_entity.id
_entity.type
_entity.pdbx_description
1 polymer ?
#
loop_
_entity_poly.entity_id
_entity_poly.type
_entity_poly.pdbx_seq_one_letter_code
_entity_poly.pdbx_strand_id
1 'polypeptide(L)'
;MTDLIPPQSPDTWLSAAFSSTTATSGGVIKRRLSDIDRIVGRDRFLGEVRERGFQAIENGDTIIVFCNHAPVKLAAPRAVALHG
;
A
#
# COMPACT_ATOMS: atom_id res chain seq x y z
N MET A 1 2.39 -5.87 -28.88
CA MET A 1 0.99 -5.95 -28.41
C MET A 1 0.99 -5.59 -26.94
N THR A 2 0.77 -4.32 -26.64
CA THR A 2 0.51 -3.88 -25.26
C THR A 2 -0.86 -4.42 -24.92
N ASP A 3 -0.91 -5.36 -23.97
CA ASP A 3 -2.16 -5.91 -23.47
C ASP A 3 -2.99 -4.74 -22.93
N LEU A 4 -4.06 -4.39 -23.65
CA LEU A 4 -5.01 -3.36 -23.23
C LEU A 4 -5.86 -3.97 -22.12
N ILE A 5 -5.27 -4.06 -20.92
CA ILE A 5 -6.02 -4.29 -19.69
C ILE A 5 -7.09 -3.19 -19.66
N PRO A 6 -8.39 -3.53 -19.71
CA PRO A 6 -9.44 -2.52 -19.67
C PRO A 6 -9.23 -1.68 -18.40
N PRO A 7 -9.52 -0.37 -18.44
CA PRO A 7 -9.39 0.47 -17.27
C PRO A 7 -10.27 -0.11 -16.16
N GLN A 8 -9.64 -0.77 -15.20
CA GLN A 8 -10.30 -1.27 -14.00
C GLN A 8 -10.96 -0.08 -13.30
N SER A 9 -12.19 -0.26 -12.84
CA SER A 9 -12.82 0.78 -12.04
C SER A 9 -12.02 1.01 -10.76
N PRO A 10 -12.07 2.22 -10.17
CA PRO A 10 -11.43 2.51 -8.89
C PRO A 10 -11.83 1.50 -7.81
N ASP A 11 -13.11 1.12 -7.77
CA ASP A 11 -13.68 0.14 -6.84
C ASP A 11 -13.11 -1.26 -7.02
N THR A 12 -13.01 -1.74 -8.26
CA THR A 12 -12.43 -3.07 -8.55
C THR A 12 -10.95 -3.10 -8.17
N TRP A 13 -10.20 -2.03 -8.46
CA TRP A 13 -8.79 -1.96 -8.08
C TRP A 13 -8.59 -1.98 -6.57
N LEU A 14 -9.39 -1.17 -5.86
CA LEU A 14 -9.34 -1.07 -4.41
C LEU A 14 -9.71 -2.40 -3.76
N SER A 15 -10.80 -3.03 -4.22
CA SER A 15 -11.22 -4.36 -3.76
C SER A 15 -10.13 -5.40 -4.01
N ALA A 16 -9.55 -5.44 -5.21
CA ALA A 16 -8.51 -6.40 -5.57
C ALA A 16 -7.24 -6.23 -4.72
N ALA A 17 -6.92 -5.01 -4.26
CA ALA A 17 -5.79 -4.77 -3.38
C ALA A 17 -5.96 -5.50 -2.03
N PHE A 18 -7.17 -5.49 -1.46
CA PHE A 18 -7.44 -6.03 -0.13
C PHE A 18 -8.06 -7.44 -0.12
N SER A 19 -8.52 -7.96 -1.27
CA SER A 19 -9.05 -9.32 -1.39
C SER A 19 -8.00 -10.38 -1.78
N SER A 20 -6.75 -9.96 -2.00
CA SER A 20 -5.66 -10.90 -2.32
C SER A 20 -5.38 -11.85 -1.15
N THR A 21 -4.92 -13.08 -1.45
CA THR A 21 -4.51 -14.05 -0.41
C THR A 21 -3.48 -13.47 0.56
N THR A 22 -2.55 -12.65 0.07
CA THR A 22 -1.56 -11.96 0.92
C THR A 22 -2.20 -10.98 1.89
N ALA A 23 -3.20 -10.22 1.45
CA ALA A 23 -3.90 -9.28 2.32
C ALA A 23 -4.76 -10.01 3.35
N THR A 24 -5.48 -11.06 2.93
CA THR A 24 -6.39 -11.80 3.82
C THR A 24 -5.66 -12.71 4.80
N SER A 25 -4.43 -13.12 4.53
CA SER A 25 -3.61 -13.95 5.43
C SER A 25 -2.75 -13.17 6.42
N GLY A 26 -2.90 -11.84 6.51
CA GLY A 26 -2.12 -11.02 7.45
C GLY A 26 -0.79 -10.50 6.92
N GLY A 27 -0.54 -10.65 5.62
CA GLY A 27 0.72 -10.29 4.96
C GLY A 27 0.90 -8.79 4.70
N VAL A 28 1.77 -8.48 3.75
CA VAL A 28 2.11 -7.10 3.38
C VAL A 28 1.83 -6.90 1.89
N ILE A 29 1.10 -5.84 1.56
CA ILE A 29 0.90 -5.43 0.17
C ILE A 29 1.68 -4.14 -0.13
N LYS A 30 2.17 -4.02 -1.37
CA LYS A 30 2.93 -2.88 -1.87
C LYS A 30 2.18 -2.23 -3.03
N ARG A 31 2.01 -0.91 -2.99
CA ARG A 31 1.37 -0.13 -4.05
C ARG A 31 2.16 1.14 -4.35
N ARG A 32 2.17 1.55 -5.62
CA ARG A 32 2.79 2.82 -6.02
C ARG A 32 1.87 3.97 -5.65
N LEU A 33 2.43 5.04 -5.12
CA LEU A 33 1.63 6.22 -4.75
C LEU A 33 1.04 6.87 -6.00
N SER A 34 1.81 6.96 -7.09
CA SER A 34 1.34 7.47 -8.39
C SER A 34 0.12 6.72 -8.94
N ASP A 35 0.04 5.39 -8.74
CA ASP A 35 -1.10 4.59 -9.18
C ASP A 35 -2.31 4.80 -8.26
N ILE A 36 -2.09 4.91 -6.95
CA ILE A 36 -3.14 5.22 -5.99
C ILE A 36 -3.79 6.57 -6.35
N ASP A 37 -2.98 7.61 -6.54
CA ASP A 37 -3.45 8.96 -6.85
C ASP A 37 -4.23 9.00 -8.16
N ARG A 38 -3.74 8.30 -9.18
CA ARG A 38 -4.38 8.26 -10.51
C ARG A 38 -5.67 7.44 -10.54
N ILE A 39 -5.77 6.35 -9.77
CA ILE A 39 -6.86 5.38 -9.90
C ILE A 39 -7.98 5.64 -8.90
N VAL A 40 -7.65 5.79 -7.61
CA VAL A 40 -8.66 5.77 -6.54
C VAL A 40 -8.62 7.01 -5.64
N GLY A 41 -7.51 7.73 -5.66
CA GLY A 41 -7.24 8.84 -4.76
C GLY A 41 -6.70 8.35 -3.40
N ARG A 42 -5.69 9.06 -2.91
CA ARG A 42 -4.98 8.74 -1.67
C ARG A 42 -5.89 8.67 -0.45
N ASP A 43 -6.79 9.63 -0.26
CA ASP A 43 -7.65 9.67 0.91
C ASP A 43 -8.57 8.46 0.99
N ARG A 44 -9.13 8.06 -0.15
CA ARG A 44 -9.97 6.86 -0.26
C ARG A 44 -9.19 5.59 0.04
N PHE A 45 -7.99 5.44 -0.54
CA PHE A 45 -7.14 4.28 -0.27
C PHE A 45 -6.75 4.18 1.22
N LEU A 46 -6.32 5.28 1.81
CA LEU A 46 -5.95 5.30 3.23
C LEU A 46 -7.16 5.17 4.15
N GLY A 47 -8.35 5.59 3.72
CA GLY A 47 -9.62 5.34 4.41
C GLY A 47 -9.85 3.85 4.61
N GLU A 48 -9.76 3.06 3.55
CA GLU A 48 -9.89 1.60 3.61
C GLU A 48 -8.85 0.93 4.51
N VAL A 49 -7.60 1.40 4.48
CA VAL A 49 -6.55 0.91 5.38
C VAL A 49 -6.98 1.09 6.84
N ARG A 50 -7.51 2.27 7.18
CA ARG A 50 -7.94 2.60 8.55
C ARG A 50 -9.17 1.80 8.96
N GLU A 51 -10.17 1.69 8.08
CA GLU A 51 -11.40 0.93 8.35
C GLU A 51 -11.13 -0.55 8.62
N ARG A 52 -10.09 -1.12 7.99
CA ARG A 52 -9.64 -2.50 8.23
C ARG A 52 -8.78 -2.67 9.48
N GLY A 53 -8.44 -1.58 10.17
CA GLY A 53 -7.54 -1.60 11.32
C GLY A 53 -6.10 -1.95 10.96
N PHE A 54 -5.71 -1.72 9.69
CA PHE A 54 -4.36 -1.94 9.18
C PHE A 54 -3.49 -0.71 9.37
N GLN A 55 -2.17 -0.88 9.17
CA GLN A 55 -1.22 0.23 9.17
C GLN A 55 -0.52 0.32 7.82
N ALA A 56 -0.23 1.55 7.39
CA ALA A 56 0.50 1.81 6.15
C ALA A 56 1.68 2.74 6.42
N ILE A 57 2.78 2.53 5.69
CA ILE A 57 3.94 3.42 5.67
C ILE A 57 4.27 3.83 4.25
N GLU A 58 4.95 4.97 4.12
CA GLU A 58 5.38 5.49 2.83
C GLU A 58 6.91 5.48 2.75
N ASN A 59 7.41 5.08 1.59
CA ASN A 59 8.83 5.08 1.29
C ASN A 59 9.04 5.39 -0.19
N GLY A 60 9.34 6.66 -0.49
CA GLY A 60 9.36 7.16 -1.86
C GLY A 60 7.97 7.05 -2.50
N ASP A 61 7.90 6.63 -3.77
CA ASP A 61 6.65 6.42 -4.52
C ASP A 61 5.97 5.09 -4.15
N THR A 62 6.02 4.68 -2.88
CA THR A 62 5.45 3.41 -2.46
C THR A 62 4.73 3.55 -1.13
N ILE A 63 3.49 3.06 -1.10
CA ILE A 63 2.78 2.71 0.12
C ILE A 63 2.95 1.21 0.37
N ILE A 64 3.43 0.87 1.57
CA ILE A 64 3.48 -0.48 2.11
C ILE A 64 2.36 -0.60 3.15
N VAL A 65 1.42 -1.53 2.97
CA VAL A 65 0.33 -1.78 3.92
C VAL A 65 0.57 -3.12 4.61
N PHE A 66 0.56 -3.09 5.95
CA PHE A 66 0.60 -4.26 6.81
C PHE A 66 -0.84 -4.68 7.08
N CYS A 67 -1.28 -5.80 6.49
CA CYS A 67 -2.67 -6.26 6.52
C CYS A 67 -2.99 -7.05 7.81
N ASN A 68 -2.53 -6.57 8.95
CA ASN A 68 -2.77 -7.15 10.27
C ASN A 68 -2.85 -6.05 11.33
N HIS A 69 -3.10 -6.43 12.58
CA HIS A 69 -3.26 -5.50 13.71
C HIS A 69 -2.00 -5.38 14.59
N ALA A 70 -0.87 -5.95 14.17
CA ALA A 70 0.38 -5.82 14.92
C ALA A 70 0.98 -4.42 14.72
N PRO A 71 1.60 -3.82 15.75
CA PRO A 71 2.18 -2.49 15.64
C PRO A 71 3.40 -2.48 14.71
N VAL A 72 3.47 -1.49 13.82
CA VAL A 72 4.64 -1.22 12.98
C VAL A 72 5.76 -0.61 13.83
N LYS A 73 6.96 -1.21 13.77
CA LYS A 73 8.18 -0.75 14.44
C LYS A 73 9.32 -0.66 13.44
N LEU A 74 10.15 0.39 13.55
CA LEU A 74 11.39 0.49 12.80
C LEU A 74 12.42 -0.47 13.41
N ALA A 75 12.82 -1.51 12.67
CA ALA A 75 13.78 -2.50 13.16
C ALA A 75 15.24 -2.02 13.13
N ALA A 76 15.59 -1.13 12.20
CA ALA A 76 16.93 -0.55 12.07
C ALA A 76 16.88 0.85 11.45
N PRO A 77 17.63 1.84 11.98
CA PRO A 77 17.73 3.17 11.37
C PRO A 77 18.65 3.18 10.16
N ARG A 78 18.51 4.20 9.30
CA ARG A 78 19.47 4.46 8.22
C ARG A 78 20.83 4.82 8.82
N ALA A 79 21.92 4.25 8.28
CA ALA A 79 23.26 4.69 8.63
C ALA A 79 23.43 6.17 8.27
N VAL A 80 23.88 6.99 9.22
CA VAL A 80 24.31 8.36 8.96
C VAL A 80 25.78 8.28 8.57
N ALA A 81 26.13 8.74 7.37
CA ALA A 81 27.53 8.91 7.01
C ALA A 81 28.10 10.05 7.88
N LEU A 82 28.97 9.70 8.83
CA LEU A 82 29.79 10.66 9.56
C LEU A 82 30.75 11.29 8.53
N HIS A 83 30.39 12.47 8.02
CA HIS A 83 31.36 13.29 7.31
C HIS A 83 32.16 14.03 8.38
N GLY A 84 33.42 13.63 8.54
CA GLY A 84 34.42 14.36 9.33
C GLY A 84 35.00 15.53 8.57
#